data_AF-A0AB35HNY1-F1
#
_entry.id   AF-A0AB35HNY1-F1
#
_cell.length_a   1.000
_cell.length_b   1.000
_cell.length_c   1.000
_cell.angle_alpha   90.00
_cell.angle_beta   90.00
_cell.angle_gamma   90.00
#
_symmetry.space_group_name_H-M   'P 1'
#
loop_
_entity.id
_entity.type
_entity.pdbx_description
1 polymer ?
#
loop_
_entity_poly.entity_id
_entity_poly.type
_entity_poly.pdbx_seq_one_letter_code
_entity_poly.pdbx_strand_id
1 'polypeptide(L)'
;MIDWKYGFYHLFWWTGFIISISLVAYLIKASWLVSTVLILAVALAIMGILSIFEKRHPYLQEKKRQTTIKHFRLFHSTVLAAIFILLFGFISDHPLVLIYFVALADIVPSFFTKMV
;
A
#
# COMPACT_ATOMS: atom_id res chain seq x y z
N MET A 1 13.04 14.96 1.95
CA MET A 1 12.53 15.50 3.22
C MET A 1 11.57 14.50 3.81
N ILE A 2 11.42 14.48 5.14
CA ILE A 2 10.40 13.65 5.77
C ILE A 2 9.08 14.41 5.72
N ASP A 3 8.10 13.84 5.03
CA ASP A 3 6.80 14.41 4.77
C ASP A 3 5.73 13.70 5.59
N TRP A 4 5.66 14.13 6.85
CA TRP A 4 4.77 13.55 7.84
C TRP A 4 3.30 13.61 7.41
N LYS A 5 2.86 14.70 6.76
CA LYS A 5 1.46 14.86 6.35
C LYS A 5 1.08 13.85 5.26
N TYR A 6 1.95 13.61 4.28
CA TYR A 6 1.70 12.59 3.24
C TYR A 6 1.81 11.17 3.78
N GLY A 7 2.85 10.92 4.57
CA GLY A 7 3.09 9.61 5.17
C GLY A 7 1.94 9.17 6.08
N PHE A 8 1.44 10.08 6.92
CA PHE A 8 0.27 9.78 7.77
C PHE A 8 -1.02 9.63 6.97
N TYR A 9 -1.20 10.37 5.87
CA TYR A 9 -2.36 10.18 4.99
C TYR A 9 -2.40 8.75 4.42
N HIS A 10 -1.28 8.30 3.85
CA HIS A 10 -1.14 6.94 3.33
C HIS A 10 -1.25 5.88 4.43
N LEU A 11 -0.63 6.11 5.59
CA LEU A 11 -0.71 5.22 6.74
C LEU A 11 -2.16 5.07 7.23
N PHE A 12 -2.88 6.16 7.41
CA PHE A 12 -4.28 6.14 7.85
C PHE A 12 -5.16 5.42 6.83
N TRP A 13 -4.90 5.66 5.54
CA TRP A 13 -5.61 5.01 4.45
C TRP A 13 -5.40 3.50 4.40
N TRP A 14 -4.14 3.06 4.43
CA TRP A 14 -3.79 1.64 4.45
C TRP A 14 -4.28 0.93 5.72
N THR A 15 -4.27 1.62 6.86
CA THR A 15 -4.82 1.09 8.12
C THR A 15 -6.32 0.84 7.98
N GLY A 16 -7.08 1.79 7.45
CA GLY A 16 -8.52 1.64 7.18
C GLY A 16 -8.82 0.51 6.20
N PHE A 17 -7.99 0.36 5.16
CA PHE A 17 -8.10 -0.73 4.19
C PHE A 17 -7.86 -2.11 4.81
N ILE A 18 -6.77 -2.26 5.58
CA ILE A 18 -6.41 -3.51 6.27
C ILE A 18 -7.52 -3.93 7.25
N ILE A 19 -8.06 -2.99 8.02
CA ILE A 19 -9.16 -3.27 8.96
C ILE A 19 -10.39 -3.76 8.21
N SER A 20 -10.81 -3.02 7.18
CA SER A 20 -11.99 -3.36 6.37
C SER A 20 -11.85 -4.75 5.75
N ILE A 21 -10.68 -5.08 5.22
CA ILE A 21 -10.50 -6.35 4.52
C ILE A 21 -10.32 -7.54 5.46
N SER A 22 -9.71 -7.31 6.63
CA SER A 22 -9.64 -8.33 7.69
C SER A 22 -11.02 -8.66 8.22
N LEU A 23 -11.89 -7.65 8.38
CA LEU A 23 -13.28 -7.84 8.77
C LEU A 23 -14.06 -8.68 7.74
N VAL A 24 -13.92 -8.35 6.46
CA VAL A 24 -14.57 -9.11 5.37
C VAL A 24 -14.05 -10.55 5.29
N ALA A 25 -12.74 -10.76 5.41
CA ALA A 25 -12.14 -12.08 5.42
C ALA A 25 -12.63 -12.93 6.61
N TYR A 26 -12.75 -12.32 7.80
CA TYR A 26 -13.28 -12.97 9.00
C TYR A 26 -14.75 -13.38 8.84
N LEU A 27 -15.59 -12.48 8.31
CA LEU A 27 -17.03 -12.71 8.18
C LEU A 27 -17.39 -13.80 7.16
N ILE A 28 -16.65 -13.89 6.05
CA ILE A 28 -17.01 -14.77 4.93
C ILE A 28 -16.43 -16.19 5.11
N LYS A 29 -15.48 -16.40 6.05
CA LYS A 29 -14.70 -17.65 6.16
C LYS A 29 -14.22 -18.13 4.78
N ALA A 30 -13.85 -17.18 3.92
CA ALA A 30 -13.56 -17.42 2.52
C ALA A 30 -12.34 -18.33 2.38
N SER A 31 -12.35 -19.19 1.37
CA SER A 31 -11.17 -19.97 1.02
C SER A 31 -10.01 -19.02 0.67
N TRP A 32 -8.78 -19.45 0.99
CA TRP A 32 -7.56 -18.68 0.76
C TRP A 32 -7.52 -17.99 -0.62
N LEU A 33 -7.86 -18.74 -1.66
CA LEU A 33 -7.86 -18.29 -3.05
C LEU A 33 -8.86 -17.16 -3.28
N VAL A 34 -10.09 -17.30 -2.78
CA VAL A 34 -11.14 -16.27 -2.90
C VAL A 34 -10.76 -15.02 -2.11
N SER A 35 -10.20 -15.17 -0.90
CA SER A 35 -9.70 -14.05 -0.11
C SER A 35 -8.61 -13.28 -0.89
N THR A 36 -7.59 -13.97 -1.39
CA THR A 36 -6.49 -13.32 -2.12
C THR A 36 -6.95 -12.57 -3.38
N VAL A 37 -7.86 -13.14 -4.16
CA VAL A 37 -8.39 -12.51 -5.39
C VAL A 37 -9.26 -11.30 -5.06
N LEU A 38 -10.16 -11.43 -4.08
CA LEU A 38 -11.01 -10.32 -3.63
C LEU A 38 -10.14 -9.17 -3.10
N ILE A 39 -9.13 -9.50 -2.31
CA ILE A 39 -8.15 -8.56 -1.77
C ILE A 39 -7.43 -7.80 -2.88
N LEU A 40 -6.90 -8.52 -3.87
CA LEU A 40 -6.18 -7.93 -4.98
C LEU A 40 -7.10 -7.00 -5.80
N ALA A 41 -8.33 -7.43 -6.07
CA ALA A 41 -9.32 -6.65 -6.80
C ALA A 41 -9.68 -5.35 -6.08
N VAL A 42 -9.91 -5.40 -4.75
CA VAL A 42 -10.23 -4.20 -3.98
C VAL A 42 -9.02 -3.27 -3.87
N ALA A 43 -7.80 -3.81 -3.68
CA ALA A 43 -6.59 -3.00 -3.66
C ALA A 43 -6.37 -2.25 -4.99
N LEU A 44 -6.58 -2.93 -6.13
CA LEU A 44 -6.48 -2.31 -7.46
C LEU A 44 -7.58 -1.26 -7.69
N ALA A 45 -8.82 -1.54 -7.28
CA ALA A 45 -9.92 -0.59 -7.37
C ALA A 45 -9.64 0.68 -6.55
N ILE A 46 -9.13 0.52 -5.33
CA ILE A 46 -8.77 1.62 -4.44
C ILE A 46 -7.61 2.44 -5.02
N MET A 47 -6.55 1.79 -5.52
CA MET A 47 -5.45 2.49 -6.19
C MET A 47 -5.95 3.29 -7.41
N GLY A 48 -6.88 2.73 -8.17
CA GLY A 48 -7.54 3.43 -9.29
C GLY A 48 -8.33 4.66 -8.82
N ILE A 49 -9.14 4.52 -7.77
CA ILE A 49 -9.92 5.62 -7.19
C ILE A 49 -8.99 6.70 -6.65
N LEU A 50 -7.93 6.34 -5.93
CA LEU A 50 -6.95 7.29 -5.41
C LEU A 50 -6.28 8.08 -6.55
N SER A 51 -5.88 7.39 -7.63
CA SER A 51 -5.29 8.05 -8.80
C SER A 51 -6.24 9.05 -9.46
N ILE A 52 -7.52 8.72 -9.57
CA ILE A 52 -8.55 9.61 -10.12
C ILE A 52 -8.83 10.78 -9.16
N PHE A 53 -8.88 10.51 -7.85
CA PHE A 53 -9.13 11.51 -6.82
C PHE A 53 -7.97 12.52 -6.71
N GLU A 54 -6.73 12.04 -6.73
CA GLU A 54 -5.53 12.88 -6.79
C GLU A 54 -5.52 13.74 -8.06
N LYS A 55 -5.92 13.19 -9.23
CA LYS A 55 -6.07 13.99 -10.46
C LYS A 55 -7.12 15.10 -10.34
N ARG A 56 -8.16 14.92 -9.52
CA ARG A 56 -9.28 15.88 -9.38
C ARG A 56 -9.06 16.92 -8.29
N HIS A 57 -8.27 16.60 -7.26
CA HIS A 57 -8.00 17.48 -6.13
C HIS A 57 -6.53 17.95 -6.10
N PRO A 58 -6.19 19.07 -6.79
CA PRO A 58 -4.83 19.60 -6.84
C PRO A 58 -4.31 20.18 -5.51
N TYR A 59 -5.10 20.17 -4.44
CA TYR A 59 -4.64 20.47 -3.08
C TYR A 59 -3.93 19.27 -2.42
N LEU A 60 -4.19 18.04 -2.90
CA LEU A 60 -3.48 16.82 -2.53
C LEU A 60 -2.30 16.55 -3.49
N GLN A 61 -2.40 16.99 -4.76
CA GLN A 61 -1.23 17.23 -5.60
C GLN A 61 -0.59 18.56 -5.23
N GLU A 62 0.00 18.68 -4.04
CA GLU A 62 0.70 19.91 -3.66
C GLU A 62 1.63 20.31 -4.82
N LYS A 63 1.34 21.43 -5.49
CA LYS A 63 1.81 21.81 -6.86
C LYS A 63 3.34 21.91 -7.04
N LYS A 64 4.11 21.51 -6.02
CA LYS A 64 5.58 21.44 -5.96
C LYS A 64 6.11 20.14 -5.32
N ARG A 65 5.28 19.13 -5.04
CA ARG A 65 5.76 17.82 -4.59
C ARG A 65 6.12 16.99 -5.81
N GLN A 66 7.42 16.92 -6.10
CA GLN A 66 7.89 15.82 -6.93
C GLN A 66 7.72 14.52 -6.16
N THR A 67 7.14 13.55 -6.87
CA THR A 67 7.16 12.11 -6.64
C THR A 67 8.23 11.67 -5.64
N THR A 68 7.86 10.81 -4.70
CA THR A 68 8.77 9.99 -3.88
C THR A 68 10.07 9.74 -4.64
N ILE A 69 11.23 9.98 -4.02
CA ILE A 69 12.54 9.85 -4.67
C ILE A 69 12.52 8.55 -5.48
N LYS A 70 12.46 8.66 -6.83
CA LYS A 70 12.11 7.52 -7.70
C LYS A 70 12.96 6.30 -7.40
N HIS A 71 14.24 6.55 -7.11
CA HIS A 71 15.23 5.55 -6.74
C HIS A 71 15.00 4.95 -5.35
N PHE A 72 14.57 5.74 -4.36
CA PHE A 72 14.26 5.24 -3.02
C PHE A 72 13.01 4.36 -3.02
N ARG A 73 11.94 4.76 -3.72
CA ARG A 73 10.73 3.94 -3.85
C ARG A 73 11.06 2.61 -4.50
N LEU A 74 11.75 2.64 -5.64
CA LEU A 74 12.11 1.43 -6.38
C LEU A 74 13.03 0.53 -5.55
N PHE A 75 14.08 1.10 -4.93
CA PHE A 75 14.99 0.35 -4.06
C PHE A 75 14.25 -0.31 -2.89
N HIS A 76 13.43 0.46 -2.16
CA HIS A 76 12.68 -0.04 -1.01
C HIS A 76 11.69 -1.15 -1.40
N SER A 77 10.90 -0.94 -2.46
CA SER A 77 9.99 -1.98 -2.96
C SER A 77 10.72 -3.24 -3.42
N THR A 78 11.92 -3.10 -4.02
CA THR A 78 12.73 -4.25 -4.46
C THR A 78 13.29 -5.02 -3.26
N VAL A 79 13.76 -4.34 -2.22
CA VAL A 79 14.22 -4.96 -0.97
C VAL A 79 13.07 -5.70 -0.27
N LEU A 80 11.89 -5.08 -0.18
CA LEU A 80 10.69 -5.72 0.38
C LEU A 80 10.27 -6.94 -0.42
N ALA A 81 10.32 -6.87 -1.75
CA ALA A 81 10.01 -8.02 -2.61
C ALA A 81 10.99 -9.18 -2.40
N ALA A 82 12.30 -8.90 -2.26
CA ALA A 82 13.30 -9.92 -1.96
C ALA A 82 13.05 -10.58 -0.59
N ILE A 83 12.72 -9.78 0.43
CA ILE A 83 12.34 -10.28 1.77
C ILE A 83 11.08 -11.15 1.68
N PHE A 84 10.07 -10.71 0.93
CA PHE A 84 8.85 -11.48 0.72
C PHE A 84 9.13 -12.84 0.09
N ILE A 85 9.95 -12.89 -0.97
CA ILE A 85 10.30 -14.16 -1.65
C ILE A 85 11.05 -15.09 -0.70
N LEU A 86 12.00 -14.58 0.09
CA LEU A 86 12.75 -15.36 1.07
C LEU A 86 11.84 -15.94 2.17
N LEU A 87 10.84 -15.18 2.59
CA LEU A 87 9.94 -15.57 3.66
C LEU A 87 8.66 -16.28 3.17
N PHE A 88 8.43 -16.34 1.86
CA PHE A 88 7.22 -16.90 1.27
C PHE A 88 6.94 -18.33 1.72
N GLY A 89 7.99 -19.14 1.84
CA GLY A 89 7.89 -20.54 2.31
C GLY A 89 7.59 -20.70 3.80
N PHE A 90 7.79 -19.66 4.62
CA PHE A 90 7.54 -19.68 6.06
C PHE A 90 6.21 -19.04 6.45
N ILE A 91 5.64 -18.20 5.57
CA ILE A 91 4.48 -17.37 5.87
C ILE A 91 3.26 -17.74 5.01
N SER A 92 3.30 -18.90 4.33
CA SER A 92 2.26 -19.33 3.37
C SER A 92 0.85 -19.47 3.96
N ASP A 93 0.71 -19.50 5.29
CA ASP A 93 -0.56 -19.76 5.98
C ASP A 93 -1.32 -18.48 6.36
N HIS A 94 -0.77 -17.29 6.10
CA HIS A 94 -1.44 -16.03 6.40
C HIS A 94 -1.69 -15.17 5.14
N PRO A 95 -2.95 -15.10 4.63
CA PRO A 95 -3.23 -14.49 3.31
C PRO A 95 -3.07 -12.97 3.30
N LEU A 96 -3.09 -12.38 4.49
CA LEU A 96 -2.93 -10.95 4.69
C LEU A 96 -1.47 -10.49 4.61
N VAL A 97 -0.51 -11.42 4.65
CA VAL A 97 0.92 -11.05 4.67
C VAL A 97 1.33 -10.34 3.41
N LEU A 98 0.88 -10.80 2.24
CA LEU A 98 1.14 -10.10 0.98
C LEU A 98 0.62 -8.65 1.02
N ILE A 99 -0.53 -8.41 1.66
CA ILE A 99 -1.10 -7.07 1.82
C ILE A 99 -0.21 -6.20 2.70
N TYR A 100 0.30 -6.74 3.81
CA TYR A 100 1.20 -5.99 4.69
C TYR A 100 2.48 -5.58 3.96
N PHE A 101 3.04 -6.46 3.12
CA PHE A 101 4.21 -6.14 2.30
C PHE A 101 3.91 -5.05 1.26
N VAL A 102 2.76 -5.12 0.60
CA VAL A 102 2.33 -4.08 -0.35
C VAL A 102 2.09 -2.74 0.36
N ALA A 103 1.42 -2.77 1.51
CA ALA A 103 1.18 -1.58 2.33
C ALA A 103 2.49 -0.93 2.77
N LEU A 104 3.45 -1.72 3.29
CA LEU A 104 4.77 -1.22 3.68
C LEU A 104 5.55 -0.65 2.49
N ALA A 105 5.43 -1.28 1.31
CA ALA A 105 6.10 -0.82 0.09
C ALA A 105 5.59 0.54 -0.38
N ASP A 106 4.39 0.96 0.03
CA ASP A 106 3.78 2.24 -0.31
C ASP A 106 3.89 3.27 0.83
N ILE A 107 3.60 2.86 2.07
CA ILE A 107 3.68 3.70 3.28
C ILE A 107 5.10 4.22 3.49
N VAL A 108 6.12 3.35 3.54
CA VAL A 108 7.47 3.80 3.92
C VAL A 108 8.01 4.82 2.92
N PRO A 109 7.95 4.60 1.60
CA PRO A 109 8.39 5.62 0.65
C PRO A 109 7.53 6.89 0.67
N SER A 110 6.26 6.84 1.06
CA SER A 110 5.40 8.03 1.18
C SER A 110 5.90 9.04 2.23
N PHE A 111 6.66 8.61 3.24
CA PHE A 111 7.31 9.54 4.17
C PHE A 111 8.51 10.28 3.54
N PHE A 112 9.09 9.80 2.44
CA PHE A 112 10.30 10.36 1.84
C PHE A 112 10.00 11.05 0.50
N THR A 113 9.38 12.23 0.58
CA THR A 113 9.08 13.06 -0.60
C THR A 113 10.16 14.14 -0.81
N LYS A 114 10.25 14.65 -2.05
CA LYS A 114 11.06 15.83 -2.37
C LYS A 114 10.12 17.03 -2.55
N MET A 115 10.35 18.09 -1.76
CA MET A 115 9.81 19.41 -2.09
C MET A 115 10.68 20.01 -3.20
N VAL A 116 10.05 20.57 -4.22
CA VAL A 116 10.68 21.42 -5.25
C VAL A 116 10.60 22.88 -4.82
#